data_AF-A0A9X0R592-F1
#
_entry.id   AF-A0A9X0R592-F1
#
_cell.length_a   1.000
_cell.length_b   1.000
_cell.length_c   1.000
_cell.angle_alpha   90.00
_cell.angle_beta   90.00
_cell.angle_gamma   90.00
#
_symmetry.space_group_name_H-M   'P 1'
#
loop_
_entity.id
_entity.type
_entity.pdbx_description
1 polymer ?
#
loop_
_entity_poly.entity_id
_entity_poly.type
_entity_poly.pdbx_seq_one_letter_code
_entity_poly.pdbx_strand_id
1 'polypeptide(L)' 'MAGLDLDMPAALATAREMGASGWDAAELLLAMRMGLAAGSAARRTESPGP' A
#
# COMPACT_ATOMS: atom_id res chain seq x y z
N MET A 1 -12.34 6.32 10.21
CA MET A 1 -10.95 5.89 9.92
C MET A 1 -10.65 6.23 8.47
N ALA A 2 -10.26 7.47 8.19
CA ALA A 2 -9.90 7.90 6.84
C ALA A 2 -8.52 7.32 6.49
N GLY A 3 -8.49 6.01 6.24
CA GLY A 3 -7.28 5.27 5.86
C GLY A 3 -7.01 5.50 4.39
N LEU A 4 -5.74 5.68 4.03
CA LEU A 4 -5.33 5.80 2.64
C LEU A 4 -5.87 4.62 1.85
N ASP A 5 -6.58 4.94 0.78
CA ASP A 5 -7.09 3.95 -0.14
C ASP A 5 -5.98 3.58 -1.11
N LEU A 6 -5.78 2.28 -1.28
CA LEU A 6 -4.88 1.79 -2.31
C LEU A 6 -5.69 1.86 -3.61
N ASP A 7 -5.15 2.53 -4.64
CA ASP A 7 -5.70 2.39 -5.99
C ASP A 7 -5.55 0.93 -6.42
N MET A 8 -6.60 0.15 -6.20
CA MET A 8 -6.58 -1.29 -6.42
C MET A 8 -6.33 -1.65 -7.88
N PRO A 9 -6.92 -0.97 -8.88
CA PRO A 9 -6.55 -1.15 -10.28
C PRO A 9 -5.05 -0.98 -10.55
N ALA A 10 -4.45 0.13 -10.08
CA ALA A 10 -3.04 0.40 -10.30
C ALA A 10 -2.14 -0.60 -9.57
N ALA A 11 -2.46 -0.89 -8.30
CA ALA A 11 -1.69 -1.84 -7.50
C ALA A 11 -1.74 -3.27 -8.05
N LEU A 12 -2.88 -3.69 -8.61
CA LEU A 12 -3.01 -4.99 -9.27
C LEU A 12 -2.22 -5.05 -10.59
N ALA A 13 -2.15 -3.95 -11.34
CA ALA A 13 -1.31 -3.87 -12.53
C ALA A 13 0.17 -4.04 -12.16
N THR A 14 0.65 -3.32 -11.14
CA THR A 14 2.02 -3.45 -10.62
C THR A 14 2.30 -4.87 -10.11
N ALA A 15 1.35 -5.49 -9.40
CA ALA A 15 1.50 -6.88 -8.95
C ALA A 15 1.72 -7.84 -10.13
N ARG A 16 0.97 -7.67 -11.22
CA ARG A 16 1.12 -8.46 -12.45
C ARG A 16 2.45 -8.21 -13.16
N GLU A 17 2.92 -6.97 -13.22
CA GLU A 17 4.23 -6.63 -13.80
C GLU A 17 5.38 -7.30 -13.04
N MET A 18 5.22 -7.51 -11.72
CA MET A 18 6.18 -8.26 -10.90
C MET A 18 6.00 -9.78 -10.98
N GLY A 19 5.12 -10.28 -11.85
CA GLY A 19 4.84 -11.71 -12.02
C GLY A 19 3.97 -12.33 -10.94
N ALA A 20 3.41 -11.53 -10.02
CA ALA A 20 2.51 -12.04 -9.00
C ALA A 20 1.13 -12.33 -9.60
N SER A 21 0.56 -13.47 -9.24
CA SER A 21 -0.77 -13.90 -9.70
C SER A 21 -1.50 -14.69 -8.62
N GLY A 22 -2.82 -14.81 -8.74
CA GLY A 22 -3.64 -15.57 -7.79
C GLY A 22 -3.42 -15.12 -6.34
N TRP A 23 -2.98 -16.06 -5.49
CA TRP A 23 -2.76 -15.81 -4.07
C TRP A 23 -1.54 -14.91 -3.82
N ASP A 24 -0.45 -15.06 -4.57
CA ASP A 24 0.76 -14.24 -4.42
C ASP A 24 0.46 -12.75 -4.66
N ALA A 25 -0.42 -12.46 -5.63
CA ALA A 25 -0.90 -11.10 -5.87
C ALA A 25 -1.70 -10.56 -4.68
N ALA A 26 -2.51 -11.40 -4.01
CA ALA A 26 -3.26 -11.00 -2.83
C ALA A 26 -2.33 -10.69 -1.64
N GLU A 27 -1.31 -11.52 -1.40
CA GLU A 27 -0.33 -11.28 -0.34
C GLU A 27 0.47 -9.99 -0.57
N LEU A 28 0.88 -9.76 -1.81
CA LEU A 28 1.58 -8.55 -2.21
C LEU A 28 0.71 -7.30 -2.03
N LEU A 29 -0.56 -7.33 -2.45
CA LEU A 29 -1.49 -6.21 -2.27
C LEU A 29 -1.74 -5.92 -0.79
N LEU A 30 -1.83 -6.96 0.04
CA LEU A 30 -1.93 -6.81 1.48
C LEU A 30 -0.68 -6.14 2.07
N ALA A 31 0.51 -6.58 1.65
CA ALA A 31 1.77 -5.98 2.07
C ALA A 31 1.86 -4.49 1.67
N MET A 32 1.47 -4.14 0.44
CA MET A 32 1.41 -2.74 -0.03
C MET A 32 0.49 -1.89 0.86
N ARG A 33 -0.71 -2.38 1.18
CA ARG A 33 -1.66 -1.68 2.04
C ARG A 33 -1.10 -1.46 3.45
N MET A 34 -0.46 -2.46 4.04
CA MET A 34 0.18 -2.34 5.36
C MET A 34 1.33 -1.35 5.34
N GLY A 35 2.19 -1.41 4.31
CA GLY A 35 3.30 -0.46 4.13
C GLY A 35 2.81 0.98 3.96
N LEU A 36 1.73 1.20 3.22
CA LEU A 36 1.12 2.52 3.03
C LEU A 36 0.58 3.09 4.35
N ALA A 37 -0.09 2.25 5.15
CA ALA A 37 -0.59 2.63 6.47
C ALA A 37 0.55 2.99 7.43
N ALA A 38 1.60 2.16 7.47
CA ALA A 38 2.77 2.38 8.32
C ALA A 38 3.54 3.66 7.93
N GLY A 39 3.87 3.83 6.64
CA GLY A 39 4.57 5.02 6.16
C GLY A 39 3.78 6.32 6.35
N SER A 40 2.44 6.24 6.27
CA SER A 40 1.60 7.40 6.53
C SER A 40 1.40 7.71 8.01
N ALA A 41 1.53 6.72 8.89
CA ALA A 41 1.67 6.98 10.32
C ALA A 41 3.00 7.66 10.61
N ALA A 42 4.11 7.17 10.03
CA ALA A 42 5.45 7.74 10.22
C ALA A 42 5.55 9.21 9.76
N ARG A 43 5.01 9.56 8.58
CA ARG A 43 5.01 10.97 8.11
C ARG A 43 4.24 11.92 9.03
N ARG A 44 3.16 11.45 9.66
CA ARG A 44 2.39 12.26 10.63
C ARG A 44 3.18 12.51 11.91
N THR A 45 4.06 11.60 12.31
CA THR A 45 4.93 11.77 13.48
C THR A 45 6.19 12.57 13.18
N GLU A 46 6.68 12.52 11.94
CA GLU A 46 7.92 13.20 11.52
C GLU A 46 7.71 14.62 11.00
N SER A 47 6.50 15.00 10.58
CA SER A 47 6.21 16.40 10.26
C SER A 47 6.27 17.22 11.55
N PRO A 48 7.29 18.09 11.75
CA PRO A 48 7.11 19.19 12.68
C PRO A 48 6.01 20.03 12.04
N GLY A 49 4.91 20.29 12.76
CA GLY A 49 3.98 21.33 12.31
C GLY A 49 4.72 22.67 12.17
N PRO A 50 4.16 23.64 11.42
CA PRO A 50 4.52 25.04 11.64
C PRO A 50 4.29 25.44 13.09
#